data_AF-A0A3Q3GMD3-F1
#
_entry.id   AF-A0A3Q3GMD3-F1
#
_cell.length_a   1.000
_cell.length_b   1.000
_cell.length_c   1.000
_cell.angle_alpha   90.00
_cell.angle_beta   90.00
_cell.angle_gamma   90.00
#
_symmetry.space_group_name_H-M   'P 1'
#
loop_
_entity.id
_entity.type
_entity.pdbx_description
1 polymer ?
#
loop_
_entity_poly.entity_id
_entity_poly.type
_entity_poly.pdbx_seq_one_letter_code
_entity_poly.pdbx_strand_id
1 'polypeptide(L)'
;MSNACVVNAHVHTFVLRFDGREHGHNLLLVAQVTLVRHKNAAVSGTLTLSCQFLNSERKTRAVSRHCSGRHQSPVNIVTRKVLPDGQLTPFHFIGYQEAFHGRLINNGHTVHLDLPSRIKIKGGNLAVPYKALQVHLHWGNDGGPGSEHTIDGEQFSMEMHIVHIKEEYSSVSQALRDPTGVAVLGFFFQESEFANKIFDPLISYCLVNIFLKPGNSTTLGGVSLDMFIHPQIDMTKYYRYYGSLTTPNCAEAVIWSLFENPIPLSRKQLAAFSKLQFSNGRQMVKTFRPVQPLNGRQVYYSGGHVAVVSTVLLIMSVMMSTTLSG
;
A
#
# COMPACT_ATOMS: atom_id res chain seq x y z
N MET A 1 10.68 -5.24 49.15
CA MET A 1 9.91 -4.12 48.57
C MET A 1 10.81 -3.42 47.55
N SER A 2 10.66 -3.75 46.27
CA SER A 2 11.42 -3.12 45.19
C SER A 2 10.54 -2.04 44.57
N ASN A 3 10.88 -0.77 44.80
CA ASN A 3 10.26 0.35 44.10
C ASN A 3 10.88 0.43 42.70
N ALA A 4 10.16 -0.03 41.69
CA ALA A 4 10.50 0.20 40.30
C ALA A 4 10.32 1.70 39.99
N CYS A 5 11.42 2.39 39.70
CA CYS A 5 11.41 3.76 39.22
C CYS A 5 10.88 3.75 37.77
N VAL A 6 9.65 4.21 37.55
CA VAL A 6 9.10 4.39 36.20
C VAL A 6 9.77 5.61 35.57
N VAL A 7 10.79 5.39 34.75
CA VAL A 7 11.46 6.44 33.99
C VAL A 7 10.67 6.67 32.69
N ASN A 8 9.81 7.69 32.69
CA ASN A 8 9.23 8.21 31.45
C ASN A 8 10.34 8.87 30.61
N ALA A 9 10.80 8.19 29.57
CA ALA A 9 11.71 8.73 28.57
C ALA A 9 10.92 9.21 27.35
N HIS A 10 11.18 10.44 26.91
CA HIS A 10 10.66 10.93 25.62
C HIS A 10 11.68 10.65 24.53
N VAL A 11 11.26 9.93 23.48
CA VAL A 11 12.09 9.60 22.32
C VAL A 11 11.66 10.48 21.16
N HIS A 12 12.61 11.23 20.60
CA HIS A 12 12.41 12.01 19.38
C HIS A 12 13.33 11.48 18.28
N THR A 13 12.73 11.12 17.15
CA THR A 13 13.45 10.64 15.96
C THR A 13 13.38 11.70 14.87
N PHE A 14 14.54 12.16 14.40
CA PHE A 14 14.66 13.08 13.28
C PHE A 14 15.32 12.37 12.10
N VAL A 15 14.75 12.54 10.92
CA VAL A 15 15.29 12.01 9.66
C VAL A 15 15.73 13.18 8.80
N LEU A 16 17.04 13.31 8.60
CA LEU A 16 17.61 14.33 7.71
C LEU A 16 18.03 13.66 6.40
N ARG A 17 17.65 14.28 5.28
CA ARG A 17 18.01 13.83 3.93
C ARG A 17 18.99 14.82 3.32
N PHE A 18 20.14 14.31 2.89
CA PHE A 18 21.11 15.09 2.13
C PHE A 18 21.31 14.44 0.77
N ASP A 19 21.08 15.21 -0.28
CA ASP A 19 21.35 14.82 -1.66
C ASP A 19 22.79 15.21 -2.01
N GLY A 20 23.61 14.22 -2.37
CA GLY A 20 25.02 14.42 -2.73
C GLY A 20 25.40 13.72 -4.04
N ARG A 21 26.53 14.13 -4.61
CA ARG A 21 27.21 13.41 -5.71
C ARG A 21 28.63 13.09 -5.30
N GLU A 22 28.99 11.83 -5.37
CA GLU A 22 30.36 11.36 -5.16
C GLU A 22 30.69 10.33 -6.24
N HIS A 23 31.83 10.49 -6.92
CA HIS A 23 32.28 9.64 -8.03
C HIS A 23 31.22 9.33 -9.11
N GLY A 24 30.34 10.29 -9.42
CA GLY A 24 29.30 10.15 -10.46
C GLY A 24 28.04 9.39 -10.05
N HIS A 25 27.97 8.90 -8.80
CA HIS A 25 26.79 8.28 -8.20
C HIS A 25 25.98 9.32 -7.42
N ASN A 26 24.65 9.26 -7.55
CA ASN A 26 23.79 10.03 -6.66
C ASN A 26 23.73 9.28 -5.34
N LEU A 27 24.00 9.98 -4.25
CA LEU A 27 24.01 9.44 -2.91
C LEU A 27 22.83 10.07 -2.16
N LEU A 28 22.00 9.23 -1.54
CA LEU A 28 21.04 9.71 -0.54
C LEU A 28 21.60 9.32 0.83
N LEU A 29 22.09 10.33 1.55
CA LEU A 29 22.52 10.13 2.92
C LEU A 29 21.30 10.32 3.83
N VAL A 30 20.93 9.25 4.54
CA VAL A 30 19.86 9.30 5.54
C VAL A 30 20.51 9.22 6.91
N ALA A 31 20.46 10.35 7.62
CA ALA A 31 20.87 10.43 9.01
C ALA A 31 19.63 10.30 9.89
N GLN A 32 19.60 9.26 10.72
CA GLN A 32 18.59 9.08 11.74
C GLN A 32 19.19 9.44 13.08
N VAL A 33 18.63 10.47 13.71
CA VAL A 33 19.04 10.92 15.05
C VAL A 33 17.95 10.52 16.03
N THR A 34 18.29 9.64 16.97
CA THR A 34 17.40 9.28 18.08
C THR A 34 17.94 9.95 19.34
N LEU A 35 17.16 10.90 19.89
CA LEU A 35 17.49 11.57 21.14
C LEU A 35 16.63 10.98 22.26
N VAL A 36 17.28 10.56 23.34
CA VAL A 36 16.63 10.09 24.55
C VAL A 36 16.89 11.08 25.68
N ARG A 37 15.81 11.68 26.20
CA ARG A 37 15.89 12.59 27.35
C ARG A 37 15.39 11.88 28.60
N HIS A 38 16.29 11.64 29.55
CA HIS A 38 15.94 11.15 30.88
C HIS A 38 15.68 12.34 31.81
N LYS A 39 14.67 12.25 32.70
CA LYS A 39 14.44 13.27 33.72
C LYS A 39 15.67 13.33 34.65
N ASN A 40 16.32 14.50 34.68
CA ASN A 40 17.52 14.84 35.47
C ASN A 40 18.87 14.27 35.01
N ALA A 41 19.05 13.93 33.72
CA ALA A 41 20.36 13.59 33.18
C ALA A 41 20.65 14.29 31.84
N ALA A 42 21.93 14.31 31.43
CA ALA A 42 22.36 14.83 30.14
C ALA A 42 21.67 14.10 28.97
N VAL A 43 21.40 14.84 27.88
CA VAL A 43 20.80 14.27 26.66
C VAL A 43 21.79 13.29 26.05
N SER A 44 21.37 12.02 25.89
CA SER A 44 22.14 11.03 25.15
C SER A 44 21.50 10.80 23.79
N GLY A 45 22.31 10.71 22.75
CA GLY A 45 21.86 10.58 21.38
C GLY A 45 22.69 9.55 20.62
N THR A 46 22.00 8.71 19.84
CA THR A 46 22.65 7.80 18.88
C THR A 46 22.44 8.37 17.49
N LEU A 47 23.53 8.64 16.78
CA LEU A 47 23.53 9.03 15.37
C LEU A 47 23.79 7.78 14.53
N THR A 48 22.79 7.34 13.78
CA THR A 48 22.96 6.27 12.80
C THR A 48 23.02 6.88 11.41
N LEU A 49 24.18 6.78 10.78
CA LEU A 49 24.39 7.19 9.39
C LEU A 49 24.19 5.97 8.49
N SER A 50 23.17 5.99 7.64
CA SER A 50 22.99 4.99 6.60
C SER A 50 23.23 5.63 5.24
N CYS A 51 24.23 5.12 4.53
CA CYS A 51 24.51 5.52 3.17
C CYS A 51 23.81 4.55 2.23
N GLN A 52 22.70 4.99 1.62
CA GLN A 52 22.01 4.18 0.63
C GLN A 52 22.54 4.53 -0.75
N PHE A 53 23.26 3.58 -1.35
CA PHE A 53 23.57 3.66 -2.77
C PHE A 53 22.26 3.61 -3.54
N LEU A 54 21.94 4.68 -4.28
CA LEU A 54 20.95 4.61 -5.34
C LEU A 54 21.54 3.65 -6.39
N ASN A 55 21.07 2.39 -6.37
CA ASN A 55 21.53 1.33 -7.27
C ASN A 55 21.70 1.88 -8.69
N SER A 56 22.94 1.93 -9.16
CA SER A 56 23.25 2.29 -10.53
C SER A 56 22.97 1.11 -11.44
N GLU A 57 21.72 0.96 -11.86
CA GLU A 57 21.43 0.42 -13.18
C GLU A 57 21.16 1.58 -14.14
N ARG A 58 22.21 2.39 -14.40
CA ARG A 58 22.18 3.37 -15.49
C ARG A 58 22.52 2.67 -16.80
N LYS A 59 21.54 1.97 -17.37
CA LYS A 59 21.15 2.28 -18.75
C LYS A 59 20.03 3.30 -18.61
N THR A 60 20.24 4.51 -19.10
CA THR A 60 19.36 5.68 -19.00
C THR A 60 17.92 5.39 -19.44
N ARG A 61 17.10 4.80 -18.57
CA ARG A 61 15.66 5.06 -18.59
C ARG A 61 15.49 6.40 -17.91
N ALA A 62 15.22 7.44 -18.70
CA ALA A 62 14.79 8.72 -18.16
C ALA A 62 13.66 8.43 -17.16
N VAL A 63 13.90 8.70 -15.88
CA VAL A 63 12.84 8.66 -14.87
C VAL A 63 11.80 9.66 -15.37
N SER A 64 10.60 9.17 -15.68
CA SER A 64 9.51 9.98 -16.22
C SER A 64 9.37 11.26 -15.41
N ARG A 65 9.23 12.42 -16.07
CA ARG A 65 9.02 13.71 -15.39
C ARG A 65 7.83 13.67 -14.41
N HIS A 66 6.88 12.78 -14.63
CA HIS A 66 5.74 12.59 -13.73
C HIS A 66 6.13 11.98 -12.38
N CYS A 67 7.26 11.26 -12.27
CA CYS A 67 7.70 10.66 -11.00
C CYS A 67 8.16 11.70 -9.96
N SER A 68 8.36 12.96 -10.36
CA SER A 68 8.61 14.11 -9.47
C SER A 68 7.35 14.96 -9.22
N GLY A 69 6.17 14.42 -9.50
CA GLY A 69 4.89 15.07 -9.20
C GLY A 69 4.66 15.26 -7.70
N ARG A 70 3.63 16.03 -7.34
CA ARG A 70 3.34 16.38 -5.93
C ARG A 70 2.32 15.45 -5.27
N HIS A 71 1.64 14.61 -6.04
CA HIS A 71 0.63 13.66 -5.58
C HIS A 71 1.08 12.22 -5.80
N GLN A 72 2.35 11.94 -5.54
CA GLN A 72 2.94 10.63 -5.76
C GLN A 72 2.55 9.60 -4.68
N SER A 73 2.61 8.33 -5.05
CA SER A 73 2.44 7.16 -4.18
C SER A 73 3.72 6.32 -4.17
N PRO A 74 3.97 5.48 -3.15
CA PRO A 74 3.13 5.26 -1.96
C PRO A 74 3.27 6.38 -0.94
N VAL A 75 2.45 6.37 0.12
CA VAL A 75 2.51 7.34 1.23
C VAL A 75 2.51 6.62 2.59
N ASN A 76 2.95 7.33 3.64
CA ASN A 76 2.70 6.90 5.01
C ASN A 76 1.32 7.39 5.47
N ILE A 77 0.48 6.47 5.91
CA ILE A 77 -0.83 6.75 6.48
C ILE A 77 -0.63 7.05 7.97
N VAL A 78 -0.82 8.31 8.36
CA VAL A 78 -0.75 8.71 9.77
C VAL A 78 -2.15 8.61 10.36
N THR A 79 -2.45 7.56 11.10
CA THR A 79 -3.81 7.19 11.53
C THR A 79 -4.49 8.32 12.30
N ARG A 80 -3.77 8.99 13.20
CA ARG A 80 -4.28 10.16 13.96
C ARG A 80 -4.63 11.39 13.11
N LYS A 81 -4.27 11.42 11.83
CA LYS A 81 -4.54 12.52 10.88
C LYS A 81 -5.55 12.17 9.81
N VAL A 82 -6.02 10.91 9.75
CA VAL A 82 -7.03 10.53 8.75
C VAL A 82 -8.38 11.15 9.11
N LEU A 83 -9.14 11.51 8.09
CA LEU A 83 -10.47 12.08 8.28
C LEU A 83 -11.54 11.01 8.02
N PRO A 84 -12.55 10.85 8.89
CA PRO A 84 -13.68 9.98 8.57
C PRO A 84 -14.42 10.51 7.35
N ASP A 85 -14.83 9.61 6.45
CA ASP A 85 -15.70 9.94 5.33
C ASP A 85 -16.84 8.90 5.24
N GLY A 86 -18.04 9.33 5.62
CA GLY A 86 -19.24 8.47 5.61
C GLY A 86 -19.73 8.08 4.22
N GLN A 87 -19.19 8.66 3.14
CA GLN A 87 -19.50 8.24 1.78
C GLN A 87 -18.68 7.01 1.37
N LEU A 88 -17.62 6.67 2.10
CA LEU A 88 -16.81 5.47 1.86
C LEU A 88 -17.52 4.21 2.35
N THR A 89 -18.49 3.77 1.54
CA THR A 89 -19.27 2.55 1.77
C THR A 89 -18.45 1.28 1.45
N PRO A 90 -18.95 0.08 1.82
CA PRO A 90 -18.36 -1.16 1.36
C PRO A 90 -18.30 -1.25 -0.18
N PHE A 91 -17.28 -1.95 -0.68
CA PHE A 91 -17.16 -2.23 -2.10
C PHE A 91 -18.14 -3.33 -2.52
N HIS A 92 -18.65 -3.21 -3.74
CA HIS A 92 -19.41 -4.26 -4.40
C HIS A 92 -18.50 -4.94 -5.41
N PHE A 93 -18.12 -6.17 -5.11
CA PHE A 93 -17.23 -6.98 -5.93
C PHE A 93 -18.04 -7.82 -6.92
N ILE A 94 -17.73 -7.71 -8.21
CA ILE A 94 -18.44 -8.41 -9.28
C ILE A 94 -17.45 -9.36 -9.95
N GLY A 95 -17.79 -10.64 -10.02
CA GLY A 95 -16.96 -11.68 -10.65
C GLY A 95 -15.72 -12.10 -9.84
N TYR A 96 -15.54 -11.61 -8.60
CA TYR A 96 -14.37 -11.94 -7.77
C TYR A 96 -14.34 -13.43 -7.36
N GLN A 97 -15.52 -14.03 -7.20
CA GLN A 97 -15.74 -15.44 -6.87
C GLN A 97 -15.73 -16.35 -8.12
N GLU A 98 -15.73 -15.78 -9.33
CA GLU A 98 -15.72 -16.57 -10.55
C GLU A 98 -14.31 -17.09 -10.82
N ALA A 99 -14.21 -18.40 -11.05
CA ALA A 99 -12.96 -18.99 -11.47
C ALA A 99 -12.51 -18.45 -12.84
N PHE A 100 -11.20 -18.27 -13.01
CA PHE A 100 -10.60 -17.87 -14.27
C PHE A 100 -9.24 -18.55 -14.49
N HIS A 101 -8.74 -18.40 -15.71
CA HIS A 101 -7.39 -18.75 -16.10
C HIS A 101 -6.65 -17.45 -16.39
N GLY A 102 -5.59 -17.16 -15.64
CA GLY A 102 -4.81 -15.93 -15.76
C GLY A 102 -3.35 -16.23 -16.09
N ARG A 103 -2.74 -15.37 -16.91
CA ARG A 103 -1.28 -15.44 -17.15
C ARG A 103 -0.57 -14.94 -15.89
N LEU A 104 0.17 -15.83 -15.25
CA LEU A 104 1.06 -15.51 -14.13
C LEU A 104 2.50 -15.41 -14.65
N ILE A 105 3.20 -14.33 -14.34
CA ILE A 105 4.54 -14.05 -14.87
C ILE A 105 5.41 -13.33 -13.83
N ASN A 106 6.69 -13.72 -13.75
CA ASN A 106 7.74 -12.84 -13.24
C ASN A 106 8.13 -11.89 -14.37
N ASN A 107 7.69 -10.63 -14.29
CA ASN A 107 7.93 -9.64 -15.35
C ASN A 107 9.27 -8.90 -15.22
N GLY A 108 10.15 -9.38 -14.33
CA GLY A 108 11.44 -8.74 -14.02
C GLY A 108 11.35 -7.66 -12.95
N HIS A 109 10.17 -7.37 -12.41
CA HIS A 109 9.97 -6.39 -11.33
C HIS A 109 9.06 -6.91 -10.21
N THR A 110 8.13 -7.80 -10.54
CA THR A 110 7.12 -8.36 -9.63
C THR A 110 6.62 -9.69 -10.15
N VAL A 111 5.91 -10.43 -9.29
CA VAL A 111 4.89 -11.40 -9.73
C VAL A 111 3.69 -10.63 -10.25
N HIS A 112 3.23 -10.95 -11.45
CA HIS A 112 2.11 -10.29 -12.12
C HIS A 112 1.11 -11.33 -12.60
N LEU A 113 -0.17 -11.12 -12.32
CA LEU A 113 -1.28 -11.97 -12.75
C LEU A 113 -2.26 -11.15 -13.56
N ASP A 114 -2.48 -11.54 -14.82
CA ASP A 114 -3.51 -10.93 -15.69
C ASP A 114 -4.92 -11.30 -15.19
N LEU A 115 -5.82 -10.32 -15.18
CA LEU A 115 -7.23 -10.51 -14.79
C LEU A 115 -8.19 -10.27 -15.95
N PRO A 116 -9.30 -11.03 -16.03
CA PRO A 116 -10.31 -10.79 -17.03
C PRO A 116 -11.13 -9.53 -16.74
N SER A 117 -11.44 -8.76 -17.78
CA SER A 117 -12.18 -7.49 -17.71
C SER A 117 -13.63 -7.60 -17.22
N ARG A 118 -14.18 -8.82 -17.10
CA ARG A 118 -15.49 -9.06 -16.49
C ARG A 118 -15.50 -8.86 -14.97
N ILE A 119 -14.34 -8.98 -14.33
CA ILE A 119 -14.17 -8.72 -12.90
C ILE A 119 -14.20 -7.21 -12.68
N LYS A 120 -15.03 -6.74 -11.75
CA LYS A 120 -15.24 -5.31 -11.51
C LYS A 120 -15.42 -4.99 -10.03
N ILE A 121 -15.23 -3.71 -9.72
CA ILE A 121 -15.58 -3.10 -8.43
C ILE A 121 -16.54 -1.93 -8.64
N LYS A 122 -17.45 -1.75 -7.69
CA LYS A 122 -18.31 -0.58 -7.52
C LYS A 122 -18.37 -0.21 -6.03
N GLY A 123 -19.04 0.89 -5.69
CA GLY A 123 -19.16 1.32 -4.29
C GLY A 123 -17.90 2.00 -3.78
N GLY A 124 -17.79 2.15 -2.45
CA GLY A 124 -16.66 2.84 -1.82
C GLY A 124 -16.43 4.25 -2.33
N ASN A 125 -17.50 4.99 -2.64
CA ASN A 125 -17.45 6.33 -3.23
C ASN A 125 -16.70 6.42 -4.58
N LEU A 126 -16.68 5.34 -5.37
CA LEU A 126 -16.23 5.39 -6.77
C LEU A 126 -17.38 5.85 -7.66
N ALA A 127 -17.13 6.86 -8.50
CA ALA A 127 -18.17 7.50 -9.33
C ALA A 127 -18.80 6.56 -10.37
N VAL A 128 -18.02 5.60 -10.86
CA VAL A 128 -18.42 4.64 -11.91
C VAL A 128 -17.84 3.26 -11.57
N PRO A 129 -18.28 2.18 -12.23
CA PRO A 129 -17.64 0.88 -12.12
C PRO A 129 -16.20 0.89 -12.69
N TYR A 130 -15.32 0.10 -12.08
CA TYR A 130 -13.96 -0.11 -12.57
C TYR A 130 -13.75 -1.59 -12.87
N LYS A 131 -13.21 -1.91 -14.04
CA LYS A 131 -12.86 -3.28 -14.43
C LYS A 131 -11.42 -3.60 -14.06
N ALA A 132 -11.21 -4.81 -13.56
CA ALA A 132 -9.90 -5.29 -13.15
C ALA A 132 -9.00 -5.52 -14.38
N LEU A 133 -7.69 -5.39 -14.16
CA LEU A 133 -6.67 -5.61 -15.17
C LEU A 133 -5.63 -6.62 -14.73
N GLN A 134 -5.12 -6.47 -13.51
CA GLN A 134 -4.02 -7.27 -13.02
C GLN A 134 -3.92 -7.24 -11.48
N VAL A 135 -3.23 -8.25 -10.96
CA VAL A 135 -2.68 -8.27 -9.61
C VAL A 135 -1.15 -8.24 -9.68
N HIS A 136 -0.51 -7.51 -8.76
CA HIS A 136 0.92 -7.62 -8.54
C HIS A 136 1.29 -7.44 -7.06
N LEU A 137 2.53 -7.80 -6.71
CA LEU A 137 3.01 -7.94 -5.33
C LEU A 137 4.31 -7.16 -5.11
N HIS A 138 4.45 -6.59 -3.94
CA HIS A 138 5.68 -5.95 -3.47
C HIS A 138 6.15 -6.63 -2.19
N TRP A 139 7.45 -6.90 -2.08
CA TRP A 139 8.02 -7.63 -0.96
C TRP A 139 9.44 -7.20 -0.59
N GLY A 140 9.80 -7.58 0.63
CA GLY A 140 11.07 -7.28 1.27
C GLY A 140 12.16 -8.32 0.98
N ASN A 141 13.07 -8.46 1.93
CA ASN A 141 14.07 -9.52 1.92
C ASN A 141 13.69 -10.63 2.89
N ASP A 142 13.58 -11.86 2.39
CA ASP A 142 13.35 -13.09 3.14
C ASP A 142 12.16 -13.03 4.11
N GLY A 143 11.09 -12.32 3.74
CA GLY A 143 9.87 -12.12 4.54
C GLY A 143 9.92 -10.93 5.51
N GLY A 144 11.02 -10.16 5.50
CA GLY A 144 11.10 -8.86 6.17
C GLY A 144 10.27 -7.77 5.49
N PRO A 145 10.32 -6.52 5.98
CA PRO A 145 9.50 -5.41 5.51
C PRO A 145 9.62 -5.15 4.01
N GLY A 146 8.47 -4.96 3.37
CA GLY A 146 8.31 -5.03 1.93
C GLY A 146 7.08 -4.34 1.32
N SER A 147 6.15 -3.83 2.13
CA SER A 147 5.01 -3.05 1.61
C SER A 147 5.46 -1.72 1.01
N GLU A 148 4.74 -1.20 0.04
CA GLU A 148 5.00 0.14 -0.51
C GLU A 148 4.49 1.20 0.46
N HIS A 149 3.25 1.06 0.91
CA HIS A 149 2.63 1.91 1.92
C HIS A 149 3.10 1.54 3.31
N THR A 150 2.97 2.50 4.22
CA THR A 150 3.22 2.34 5.66
C THR A 150 2.06 2.90 6.44
N ILE A 151 1.84 2.38 7.66
CA ILE A 151 0.87 2.89 8.62
C ILE A 151 1.63 3.33 9.85
N ASP A 152 1.51 4.61 10.23
CA ASP A 152 2.23 5.24 11.34
C ASP A 152 3.76 5.02 11.31
N GLY A 153 4.31 4.85 10.11
CA GLY A 153 5.73 4.58 9.86
C GLY A 153 6.12 3.10 9.88
N GLU A 154 5.19 2.20 10.21
CA GLU A 154 5.42 0.76 10.15
C GLU A 154 5.21 0.22 8.73
N GLN A 155 6.13 -0.63 8.30
CA GLN A 155 6.13 -1.28 6.99
C GLN A 155 5.84 -2.77 7.18
N PHE A 156 4.87 -3.29 6.42
CA PHE A 156 4.44 -4.69 6.46
C PHE A 156 5.36 -5.57 5.61
N SER A 157 5.32 -6.89 5.79
CA SER A 157 6.20 -7.82 5.06
C SER A 157 6.01 -7.77 3.54
N MET A 158 4.79 -7.53 3.09
CA MET A 158 4.39 -7.57 1.69
C MET A 158 3.15 -6.69 1.45
N GLU A 159 2.94 -6.30 0.19
CA GLU A 159 1.72 -5.60 -0.25
C GLU A 159 1.26 -6.09 -1.62
N MET A 160 -0.02 -6.41 -1.76
CA MET A 160 -0.65 -6.75 -3.03
C MET A 160 -1.47 -5.58 -3.55
N HIS A 161 -1.38 -5.34 -4.86
CA HIS A 161 -2.19 -4.37 -5.57
C HIS A 161 -3.08 -5.06 -6.58
N ILE A 162 -4.39 -4.82 -6.50
CA ILE A 162 -5.36 -5.18 -7.54
C ILE A 162 -5.72 -3.90 -8.32
N VAL A 163 -5.28 -3.84 -9.57
CA VAL A 163 -5.40 -2.65 -10.42
C VAL A 163 -6.64 -2.73 -11.28
N HIS A 164 -7.44 -1.67 -11.24
CA HIS A 164 -8.65 -1.50 -12.02
C HIS A 164 -8.61 -0.18 -12.80
N ILE A 165 -9.31 -0.12 -13.93
CA ILE A 165 -9.55 1.13 -14.67
C ILE A 165 -11.05 1.37 -14.81
N LYS A 166 -11.47 2.64 -14.95
CA LYS A 166 -12.87 2.95 -15.27
C LYS A 166 -13.33 2.11 -16.43
N GLU A 167 -14.53 1.55 -16.30
CA GLU A 167 -15.04 0.54 -17.23
C GLU A 167 -15.10 1.06 -18.68
N GLU A 168 -15.37 2.36 -18.87
CA GLU A 168 -15.45 3.04 -20.16
C GLU A 168 -14.13 3.05 -20.96
N TYR A 169 -12.97 2.98 -20.30
CA TYR A 169 -11.68 3.04 -20.98
C TYR A 169 -11.26 1.68 -21.53
N SER A 170 -10.80 1.63 -22.77
CA SER A 170 -10.35 0.38 -23.40
C SER A 170 -8.94 -0.03 -22.99
N SER A 171 -8.15 0.88 -22.41
CA SER A 171 -6.76 0.64 -22.03
C SER A 171 -6.31 1.50 -20.85
N VAL A 172 -5.26 1.05 -20.16
CA VAL A 172 -4.57 1.83 -19.11
C VAL A 172 -4.11 3.18 -19.66
N SER A 173 -3.54 3.21 -20.86
CA SER A 173 -3.03 4.45 -21.47
C SER A 173 -4.09 5.54 -21.65
N GLN A 174 -5.36 5.16 -21.85
CA GLN A 174 -6.48 6.11 -21.85
C GLN A 174 -6.83 6.52 -20.42
N ALA A 175 -6.96 5.55 -19.51
CA ALA A 175 -7.28 5.79 -18.11
C ALA A 175 -6.26 6.73 -17.42
N LEU A 176 -4.97 6.64 -17.74
CA LEU A 176 -3.94 7.51 -17.15
C LEU A 176 -4.04 8.99 -17.55
N ARG A 177 -4.92 9.35 -18.49
CA ARG A 177 -5.22 10.75 -18.85
C ARG A 177 -6.31 11.36 -17.97
N ASP A 178 -7.02 10.53 -17.23
CA ASP A 178 -8.01 10.93 -16.24
C ASP A 178 -7.39 10.84 -14.84
N PRO A 179 -7.39 11.92 -14.04
CA PRO A 179 -6.90 11.91 -12.66
C PRO A 179 -7.53 10.84 -11.74
N THR A 180 -8.68 10.31 -12.15
CA THR A 180 -9.44 9.26 -11.46
C THR A 180 -9.59 8.00 -12.30
N GLY A 181 -8.87 7.86 -13.42
CA GLY A 181 -9.09 6.77 -14.36
C GLY A 181 -8.72 5.39 -13.83
N VAL A 182 -7.88 5.32 -12.79
CA VAL A 182 -7.40 4.08 -12.17
C VAL A 182 -7.88 4.00 -10.73
N ALA A 183 -8.34 2.82 -10.31
CA ALA A 183 -8.59 2.50 -8.91
C ALA A 183 -7.71 1.31 -8.50
N VAL A 184 -7.00 1.43 -7.39
CA VAL A 184 -6.15 0.35 -6.86
C VAL A 184 -6.61 -0.03 -5.46
N LEU A 185 -6.84 -1.33 -5.27
CA LEU A 185 -7.04 -1.92 -3.96
C LEU A 185 -5.71 -2.46 -3.45
N GLY A 186 -5.26 -1.99 -2.28
CA GLY A 186 -4.04 -2.42 -1.62
C GLY A 186 -4.33 -3.29 -0.40
N PHE A 187 -3.58 -4.39 -0.28
CA PHE A 187 -3.70 -5.35 0.82
C PHE A 187 -2.32 -5.62 1.41
N PHE A 188 -2.15 -5.33 2.70
CA PHE A 188 -0.94 -5.67 3.43
C PHE A 188 -0.89 -7.15 3.76
N PHE A 189 0.33 -7.68 3.88
CA PHE A 189 0.59 -9.02 4.41
C PHE A 189 1.48 -8.94 5.62
N GLN A 190 1.15 -9.71 6.64
CA GLN A 190 1.91 -9.77 7.88
C GLN A 190 2.32 -11.21 8.17
N GLU A 191 3.51 -11.35 8.76
CA GLU A 191 3.98 -12.64 9.24
C GLU A 191 3.05 -13.22 10.30
N SER A 192 2.67 -14.49 10.12
CA SER A 192 1.89 -15.27 11.06
C SER A 192 2.61 -16.56 11.44
N GLU A 193 2.25 -17.13 12.59
CA GLU A 193 2.77 -18.43 13.03
C GLU A 193 2.34 -19.55 12.07
N PHE A 194 1.08 -19.52 11.63
CA PHE A 194 0.51 -20.56 10.78
C PHE A 194 0.58 -20.18 9.30
N ALA A 195 0.79 -21.18 8.45
CA ALA A 195 0.71 -21.01 7.00
C ALA A 195 -0.75 -20.83 6.56
N ASN A 196 -0.96 -19.88 5.65
CA ASN A 196 -2.26 -19.70 5.00
C ASN A 196 -2.31 -20.55 3.73
N LYS A 197 -2.90 -21.74 3.83
CA LYS A 197 -2.89 -22.75 2.76
C LYS A 197 -3.57 -22.30 1.47
N ILE A 198 -4.43 -21.28 1.52
CA ILE A 198 -5.09 -20.71 0.34
C ILE A 198 -4.07 -20.11 -0.63
N PHE A 199 -2.93 -19.61 -0.13
CA PHE A 199 -1.85 -19.06 -0.95
C PHE A 199 -0.86 -20.10 -1.46
N ASP A 200 -0.94 -21.35 -0.99
CA ASP A 200 0.01 -22.41 -1.39
C ASP A 200 0.03 -22.66 -2.90
N PRO A 201 -1.10 -22.65 -3.64
CA PRO A 201 -1.07 -22.76 -5.09
C PRO A 201 -0.26 -21.62 -5.71
N LEU A 202 -0.60 -20.36 -5.42
CA LEU A 202 0.10 -19.19 -5.98
C LEU A 202 1.60 -19.24 -5.70
N ILE A 203 1.98 -19.53 -4.45
CA ILE A 203 3.38 -19.60 -4.01
C ILE A 203 4.10 -20.77 -4.69
N SER A 204 3.47 -21.94 -4.74
CA SER A 204 4.04 -23.12 -5.41
C SER A 204 4.27 -22.83 -6.88
N TYR A 205 3.30 -22.23 -7.58
CA TYR A 205 3.48 -21.79 -8.97
C TYR A 205 4.66 -20.83 -9.10
N CYS A 206 4.78 -19.83 -8.23
CA CYS A 206 5.93 -18.91 -8.23
C CYS A 206 7.28 -19.59 -7.99
N LEU A 207 7.31 -20.73 -7.28
CA LEU A 207 8.54 -21.43 -6.90
C LEU A 207 8.99 -22.53 -7.88
N VAL A 208 8.11 -23.03 -8.76
CA VAL A 208 8.52 -23.98 -9.80
C VAL A 208 9.47 -23.26 -10.77
N ASN A 209 10.69 -23.79 -10.91
CA ASN A 209 11.90 -23.22 -11.56
C ASN A 209 11.73 -22.32 -12.80
N ILE A 210 10.61 -22.44 -13.53
CA ILE A 210 10.21 -21.59 -14.66
C ILE A 210 10.17 -20.09 -14.28
N PHE A 211 9.84 -19.75 -13.03
CA PHE A 211 9.65 -18.35 -12.57
C PHE A 211 10.85 -17.71 -11.88
N LEU A 212 11.91 -18.47 -11.59
CA LEU A 212 13.09 -17.90 -10.95
C LEU A 212 13.67 -16.79 -11.82
N LYS A 213 13.71 -16.99 -13.14
CA LYS A 213 14.13 -15.96 -14.09
C LYS A 213 12.92 -15.27 -14.73
N PRO A 214 13.02 -13.97 -15.01
CA PRO A 214 11.92 -13.28 -15.68
C PRO A 214 11.77 -13.73 -17.13
N GLY A 215 10.56 -13.53 -17.67
CA GLY A 215 10.26 -13.75 -19.09
C GLY A 215 9.47 -15.03 -19.40
N ASN A 216 9.47 -16.02 -18.50
CA ASN A 216 8.56 -17.15 -18.62
C ASN A 216 7.25 -16.87 -17.88
N SER A 217 6.13 -17.23 -18.51
CA SER A 217 4.80 -17.20 -17.91
C SER A 217 4.18 -18.59 -17.82
N THR A 218 3.28 -18.79 -16.87
CA THR A 218 2.36 -19.94 -16.83
C THR A 218 0.92 -19.46 -16.81
N THR A 219 -0.01 -20.39 -16.97
CA THR A 219 -1.42 -20.16 -16.74
C THR A 219 -1.79 -20.67 -15.35
N LEU A 220 -2.19 -19.76 -14.47
CA LEU A 220 -2.82 -20.11 -13.20
C LEU A 220 -4.30 -20.37 -13.46
N GLY A 221 -4.73 -21.63 -13.35
CA GLY A 221 -6.10 -22.06 -13.66
C GLY A 221 -6.92 -22.37 -12.42
N GLY A 222 -8.25 -22.18 -12.53
CA GLY A 222 -9.19 -22.54 -11.46
C GLY A 222 -9.09 -21.66 -10.22
N VAL A 223 -8.53 -20.45 -10.36
CA VAL A 223 -8.42 -19.48 -9.26
C VAL A 223 -9.51 -18.43 -9.36
N SER A 224 -9.97 -17.94 -8.22
CA SER A 224 -10.84 -16.79 -8.08
C SER A 224 -10.11 -15.71 -7.26
N LEU A 225 -10.47 -14.44 -7.43
CA LEU A 225 -9.78 -13.34 -6.74
C LEU A 225 -10.09 -13.26 -5.26
N ASP A 226 -11.28 -13.70 -4.86
CA ASP A 226 -11.70 -13.76 -3.46
C ASP A 226 -10.81 -14.69 -2.60
N MET A 227 -10.08 -15.64 -3.22
CA MET A 227 -9.06 -16.44 -2.55
C MET A 227 -7.88 -15.60 -2.02
N PHE A 228 -7.59 -14.45 -2.63
CA PHE A 228 -6.40 -13.65 -2.33
C PHE A 228 -6.69 -12.43 -1.45
N ILE A 229 -7.94 -12.21 -1.05
CA ILE A 229 -8.38 -11.07 -0.24
C ILE A 229 -9.16 -11.56 0.98
N HIS A 230 -9.44 -10.65 1.91
CA HIS A 230 -10.32 -10.96 3.05
C HIS A 230 -11.75 -11.27 2.60
N PRO A 231 -12.53 -12.01 3.40
CA PRO A 231 -13.96 -12.10 3.21
C PRO A 231 -14.57 -10.71 3.07
N GLN A 232 -15.44 -10.50 2.09
CA GLN A 232 -15.96 -9.16 1.74
C GLN A 232 -16.67 -8.47 2.92
N ILE A 233 -17.27 -9.25 3.82
CA ILE A 233 -17.89 -8.78 5.06
C ILE A 233 -16.92 -8.06 6.00
N ASP A 234 -15.64 -8.41 5.95
CA ASP A 234 -14.57 -7.86 6.79
C ASP A 234 -13.85 -6.68 6.12
N MET A 235 -14.20 -6.37 4.88
CA MET A 235 -13.58 -5.34 4.04
C MET A 235 -14.28 -3.97 4.17
N THR A 236 -14.72 -3.63 5.38
CA THR A 236 -15.43 -2.37 5.67
C THR A 236 -14.50 -1.23 6.08
N LYS A 237 -13.27 -1.56 6.50
CA LYS A 237 -12.29 -0.60 7.01
C LYS A 237 -11.12 -0.45 6.04
N TYR A 238 -10.99 0.74 5.46
CA TYR A 238 -9.93 1.07 4.52
C TYR A 238 -9.62 2.57 4.51
N TYR A 239 -8.41 2.90 4.10
CA TYR A 239 -7.95 4.26 3.88
C TYR A 239 -8.11 4.65 2.41
N ARG A 240 -8.50 5.89 2.14
CA ARG A 240 -8.72 6.43 0.78
C ARG A 240 -7.88 7.67 0.55
N TYR A 241 -7.17 7.73 -0.58
CA TYR A 241 -6.52 8.96 -1.03
C TYR A 241 -6.30 8.97 -2.56
N TYR A 242 -6.07 10.16 -3.13
CA TYR A 242 -5.67 10.35 -4.52
C TYR A 242 -4.15 10.35 -4.65
N GLY A 243 -3.64 9.56 -5.59
CA GLY A 243 -2.21 9.32 -5.72
C GLY A 243 -1.78 8.98 -7.14
N SER A 244 -0.66 8.25 -7.24
CA SER A 244 -0.04 7.88 -8.50
C SER A 244 0.13 6.39 -8.65
N LEU A 245 0.52 5.96 -9.84
CA LEU A 245 1.23 4.69 -10.01
C LEU A 245 2.53 4.74 -9.19
N THR A 246 2.91 3.61 -8.59
CA THR A 246 4.17 3.44 -7.85
C THR A 246 5.31 2.91 -8.73
N THR A 247 4.99 2.52 -9.96
CA THR A 247 5.92 2.13 -11.01
C THR A 247 5.94 3.20 -12.13
N PRO A 248 7.03 3.29 -12.92
CA PRO A 248 7.06 4.16 -14.09
C PRO A 248 5.87 3.88 -15.02
N ASN A 249 5.15 4.90 -15.51
CA ASN A 249 5.51 6.32 -15.60
C ASN A 249 5.13 7.21 -14.40
N CYS A 250 4.66 6.67 -13.28
CA CYS A 250 4.25 7.39 -12.08
C CYS A 250 3.11 8.41 -12.26
N ALA A 251 2.20 8.17 -13.22
CA ALA A 251 1.06 9.04 -13.48
C ALA A 251 0.16 9.23 -12.24
N GLU A 252 -0.20 10.48 -11.94
CA GLU A 252 -1.11 10.89 -10.84
C GLU A 252 -2.58 10.72 -11.25
N ALA A 253 -2.98 9.46 -11.41
CA ALA A 253 -4.27 9.06 -11.97
C ALA A 253 -5.01 8.01 -11.12
N VAL A 254 -4.56 7.81 -9.87
CA VAL A 254 -4.95 6.65 -9.05
C VAL A 254 -5.78 7.06 -7.84
N ILE A 255 -6.94 6.43 -7.69
CA ILE A 255 -7.68 6.39 -6.43
C ILE A 255 -7.24 5.16 -5.66
N TRP A 256 -6.56 5.36 -4.53
CA TRP A 256 -6.08 4.29 -3.66
C TRP A 256 -7.11 3.92 -2.61
N SER A 257 -7.31 2.62 -2.39
CA SER A 257 -8.04 2.09 -1.23
C SER A 257 -7.20 1.02 -0.55
N LEU A 258 -6.67 1.31 0.65
CA LEU A 258 -5.79 0.42 1.40
C LEU A 258 -6.58 -0.22 2.54
N PHE A 259 -6.78 -1.54 2.48
CA PHE A 259 -7.51 -2.25 3.54
C PHE A 259 -6.65 -2.34 4.80
N GLU A 260 -7.27 -2.04 5.95
CA GLU A 260 -6.57 -1.89 7.23
C GLU A 260 -6.00 -3.22 7.74
N ASN A 261 -6.79 -4.30 7.63
CA ASN A 261 -6.41 -5.60 8.17
C ASN A 261 -5.40 -6.31 7.24
N PRO A 262 -4.24 -6.74 7.74
CA PRO A 262 -3.28 -7.49 6.94
C PRO A 262 -3.70 -8.95 6.75
N ILE A 263 -3.29 -9.54 5.63
CA ILE A 263 -3.46 -10.96 5.31
C ILE A 263 -2.31 -11.76 5.94
N PRO A 264 -2.59 -12.77 6.77
CA PRO A 264 -1.54 -13.55 7.42
C PRO A 264 -0.85 -14.52 6.45
N LEU A 265 0.48 -14.55 6.48
CA LEU A 265 1.30 -15.56 5.82
C LEU A 265 2.44 -16.01 6.73
N SER A 266 2.78 -17.29 6.69
CA SER A 266 3.97 -17.78 7.41
C SER A 266 5.26 -17.18 6.87
N ARG A 267 6.31 -17.11 7.71
CA ARG A 267 7.66 -16.70 7.27
C ARG A 267 8.13 -17.44 6.02
N LYS A 268 7.89 -18.75 5.96
CA LYS A 268 8.28 -19.60 4.81
C LYS A 268 7.56 -19.19 3.52
N GLN A 269 6.28 -18.84 3.62
CA GLN A 269 5.48 -18.36 2.49
C GLN A 269 5.97 -16.98 2.03
N LEU A 270 6.26 -16.05 2.95
CA LEU A 270 6.78 -14.73 2.63
C LEU A 270 8.19 -14.80 2.00
N ALA A 271 9.09 -15.60 2.57
CA ALA A 271 10.46 -15.76 2.07
C ALA A 271 10.54 -16.46 0.71
N ALA A 272 9.49 -17.15 0.27
CA ALA A 272 9.42 -17.78 -1.04
C ALA A 272 9.62 -16.77 -2.18
N PHE A 273 9.07 -15.57 -2.05
CA PHE A 273 9.14 -14.53 -3.09
C PHE A 273 10.56 -14.00 -3.29
N SER A 274 11.43 -14.04 -2.25
CA SER A 274 12.83 -13.63 -2.35
C SER A 274 13.71 -14.59 -3.19
N LYS A 275 13.17 -15.78 -3.55
CA LYS A 275 13.86 -16.73 -4.44
C LYS A 275 13.76 -16.36 -5.92
N LEU A 276 12.77 -15.54 -6.28
CA LEU A 276 12.63 -15.01 -7.64
C LEU A 276 13.86 -14.15 -8.00
N GLN A 277 14.12 -13.92 -9.29
CA GLN A 277 15.26 -13.14 -9.76
C GLN A 277 14.81 -11.99 -10.67
N PHE A 278 15.53 -10.88 -10.59
CA PHE A 278 15.51 -9.81 -11.59
C PHE A 278 16.15 -10.29 -12.90
N SER A 279 16.04 -9.48 -13.96
CA SER A 279 16.63 -9.79 -15.28
C SER A 279 18.15 -9.91 -15.26
N ASN A 280 18.81 -9.36 -14.25
CA ASN A 280 20.26 -9.46 -14.02
C ASN A 280 20.67 -10.74 -13.24
N GLY A 281 19.72 -11.63 -12.90
CA GLY A 281 19.96 -12.88 -12.17
C GLY A 281 20.10 -12.73 -10.65
N ARG A 282 20.09 -11.50 -10.10
CA ARG A 282 20.07 -11.27 -8.65
C ARG A 282 18.70 -11.60 -8.07
N GLN A 283 18.66 -12.00 -6.80
CA GLN A 283 17.41 -12.17 -6.06
C GLN A 283 16.53 -10.93 -6.17
N MET A 284 15.25 -11.15 -6.47
CA MET A 284 14.21 -10.15 -6.55
C MET A 284 13.77 -9.85 -5.13
N VAL A 285 14.31 -8.78 -4.57
CA VAL A 285 14.03 -8.31 -3.21
C VAL A 285 13.93 -6.80 -3.23
N LYS A 286 13.22 -6.23 -2.25
CA LYS A 286 12.97 -4.78 -2.15
C LYS A 286 12.29 -4.24 -3.41
N THR A 287 11.20 -4.90 -3.82
CA THR A 287 10.45 -4.56 -5.04
C THR A 287 9.50 -3.38 -4.85
N PHE A 288 9.69 -2.57 -3.81
CA PHE A 288 8.82 -1.45 -3.43
C PHE A 288 9.51 -0.09 -3.66
N ARG A 289 8.70 0.92 -3.99
CA ARG A 289 9.10 2.33 -4.06
C ARG A 289 9.12 2.95 -2.65
N PRO A 290 10.07 3.85 -2.34
CA PRO A 290 10.03 4.61 -1.08
C PRO A 290 8.78 5.48 -0.93
N VAL A 291 8.33 5.68 0.31
CA VAL A 291 7.22 6.60 0.63
C VAL A 291 7.46 8.02 0.13
N GLN A 292 6.40 8.62 -0.39
CA GLN A 292 6.36 9.96 -0.96
C GLN A 292 5.63 10.92 -0.02
N PRO A 293 5.98 12.22 -0.04
CA PRO A 293 5.30 13.21 0.79
C PRO A 293 3.80 13.35 0.43
N LEU A 294 2.94 13.53 1.43
CA LEU A 294 1.51 13.80 1.21
C LEU A 294 1.27 15.15 0.53
N ASN A 295 2.15 16.14 0.71
CA ASN A 295 2.07 17.47 0.07
C ASN A 295 0.71 18.18 0.24
N GLY A 296 0.07 18.03 1.41
CA GLY A 296 -1.23 18.63 1.71
C GLY A 296 -2.44 17.80 1.30
N ARG A 297 -2.24 16.63 0.68
CA ARG A 297 -3.34 15.66 0.46
C ARG A 297 -3.85 15.13 1.79
N GLN A 298 -5.17 14.99 1.84
CA GLN A 298 -5.86 14.32 2.94
C GLN A 298 -6.01 12.84 2.65
N VAL A 299 -5.95 12.04 3.71
CA VAL A 299 -6.29 10.63 3.70
C VAL A 299 -7.60 10.49 4.45
N TYR A 300 -8.54 9.78 3.85
CA TYR A 300 -9.85 9.50 4.43
C TYR A 300 -9.92 8.07 4.94
N TYR A 301 -10.86 7.81 5.84
CA TYR A 301 -11.07 6.50 6.45
C TYR A 301 -12.56 6.13 6.43
N SER A 302 -12.87 4.90 6.01
CA SER A 302 -14.24 4.42 5.83
C SER A 302 -14.99 4.10 7.14
N GLY A 303 -14.27 3.90 8.24
CA GLY A 303 -14.86 3.53 9.55
C GLY A 303 -15.51 4.68 10.33
N GLY A 304 -15.88 5.78 9.67
CA GLY A 304 -16.50 6.94 10.31
C GLY A 304 -18.02 6.95 10.18
N HIS A 305 -18.74 6.69 11.28
CA HIS A 305 -20.13 7.12 11.36
C HIS A 305 -20.16 8.65 11.33
N VAL A 306 -20.71 9.24 10.27
CA VAL A 306 -21.19 10.63 10.37
C VAL A 306 -22.32 10.57 11.38
N ALA A 307 -22.09 11.13 12.57
CA ALA A 307 -23.18 11.45 13.47
C ALA A 307 -24.09 12.41 12.69
N VAL A 308 -25.16 11.89 12.11
CA VAL A 308 -26.24 12.71 11.59
C VAL A 308 -26.82 13.36 12.83
N VAL A 309 -26.36 14.57 13.14
CA VAL A 309 -27.02 15.40 14.13
C VAL A 309 -28.40 15.65 13.55
N SER A 310 -29.37 14.85 14.00
CA SER A 310 -30.75 14.94 13.54
C SER A 310 -31.19 16.38 13.71
N THR A 311 -31.54 17.05 12.61
CA THR A 311 -32.08 18.41 12.64
C THR A 311 -33.35 18.47 13.51
N VAL A 312 -34.03 17.34 13.71
CA VAL A 312 -35.16 17.19 14.64
C VAL A 312 -34.74 17.46 16.10
N LEU A 313 -33.56 17.01 16.54
CA LEU A 313 -33.04 17.27 17.89
C LEU A 313 -32.67 18.74 18.11
N LEU A 314 -32.22 19.42 17.07
CA LEU A 314 -31.90 20.86 17.09
C LEU A 314 -33.16 21.74 17.08
N ILE A 315 -34.26 21.28 16.46
CA ILE A 315 -35.54 22.03 16.46
C ILE A 315 -36.28 21.85 17.80
N MET A 316 -36.23 20.66 18.42
CA MET A 316 -36.84 20.40 19.73
C MET A 316 -36.24 21.25 20.86
N SER A 317 -34.93 21.48 20.86
CA SER A 317 -34.27 22.32 21.87
C SER A 317 -34.59 23.82 21.71
N VAL A 318 -34.82 24.28 20.48
CA VAL A 318 -35.27 25.65 20.20
C VAL A 318 -36.74 25.85 20.57
N MET A 319 -37.60 24.83 20.42
CA MET A 319 -39.00 24.94 20.83
C MET A 319 -39.22 24.83 22.35
N MET A 320 -38.37 24.13 23.09
CA MET A 320 -38.47 24.10 24.56
C MET A 320 -37.91 25.36 25.25
N SER A 321 -37.05 26.12 24.59
CA SER A 321 -36.54 27.39 25.15
C SER A 321 -37.51 28.56 24.96
N THR A 322 -38.39 28.49 23.96
CA THR A 322 -39.41 29.53 23.72
C THR A 322 -40.69 29.35 24.54
N THR A 323 -40.99 28.15 25.04
CA THR A 323 -42.17 27.88 25.89
C THR A 323 -41.92 28.12 27.39
N LEU A 324 -40.67 28.28 27.82
CA LEU A 324 -40.29 28.60 29.20
C LEU A 324 -40.12 30.12 29.46
N SER A 325 -40.37 30.95 28.44
CA SER A 325 -40.21 32.42 28.51
C SER A 325 -41.53 33.19 28.33
N GLY A 326 -42.69 32.52 28.46
CA GLY A 326 -44.03 33.10 28.31
C GLY A 326 -44.89 32.91 29.54
#